data_AF-A0A5C3PHT2-F1
#
_entry.id   AF-A0A5C3PHT2-F1
#
_cell.length_a   1.000
_cell.length_b   1.000
_cell.length_c   1.000
_cell.angle_alpha   90.00
_cell.angle_beta   90.00
_cell.angle_gamma   90.00
#
_symmetry.space_group_name_H-M   'P 1'
#
loop_
_entity.id
_entity.type
_entity.pdbx_description
1 polymer ?
#
loop_
_entity_poly.entity_id
_entity_poly.type
_entity_poly.pdbx_seq_one_letter_code
_entity_poly.pdbx_strand_id
1 'polypeptide(L)'
;MTAGLALSSTRGVQRLLRSPHSRVVISRRAVSTGSQQTSRSSAKTVAYASLFAVSTGLFAIYYFDCRAAIHKYVVTPVLRHTLDPEAGHKLAVRVLSSGLAPRDPLSDDEVLKTELWGETLSSPVGLAAGFDKHGEAIDGLFNLGFSWVEIGSVTPKPQVRP
;
A
#
# COMPACT_ATOMS: atom_id res chain seq x y z
N MET A 1 -82.46 -75.72 -10.50
CA MET A 1 -83.25 -76.32 -9.41
C MET A 1 -82.22 -76.99 -8.51
N THR A 2 -81.88 -76.54 -7.31
CA THR A 2 -82.61 -76.02 -6.14
C THR A 2 -81.61 -75.21 -5.29
N ALA A 3 -81.94 -73.97 -4.90
CA ALA A 3 -82.17 -73.51 -3.50
C ALA A 3 -81.07 -73.91 -2.49
N GLY A 4 -80.46 -73.02 -1.70
CA GLY A 4 -80.78 -71.66 -1.34
C GLY A 4 -79.96 -71.23 -0.11
N LEU A 5 -80.54 -70.31 0.66
CA LEU A 5 -80.18 -69.85 2.01
C LEU A 5 -79.26 -68.62 2.11
N ALA A 6 -79.96 -67.50 2.30
CA ALA A 6 -79.52 -66.27 2.93
C ALA A 6 -78.96 -66.52 4.34
N LEU A 7 -78.05 -65.65 4.78
CA LEU A 7 -78.00 -65.19 6.17
C LEU A 7 -77.35 -63.79 6.22
N SER A 8 -78.16 -62.86 6.71
CA SER A 8 -77.87 -61.48 7.05
C SER A 8 -76.78 -61.40 8.14
N SER A 9 -75.76 -60.57 7.93
CA SER A 9 -74.78 -60.24 8.97
C SER A 9 -74.92 -58.77 9.36
N THR A 10 -75.24 -58.59 10.63
CA THR A 10 -75.59 -57.36 11.32
C THR A 10 -74.37 -56.48 11.58
N ARG A 11 -74.61 -55.16 11.51
CA ARG A 11 -73.68 -54.09 11.87
C ARG A 11 -73.21 -54.23 13.33
N GLY A 12 -71.91 -54.17 13.54
CA GLY A 12 -71.27 -54.07 14.85
C GLY A 12 -70.14 -53.05 14.81
N VAL A 13 -70.47 -51.82 15.22
CA VAL A 13 -69.55 -50.71 15.41
C VAL A 13 -68.56 -51.06 16.52
N GLN A 14 -67.26 -51.03 16.23
CA GLN A 14 -66.25 -50.70 17.25
C GLN A 14 -64.99 -50.12 16.61
N ARG A 15 -65.10 -48.82 16.39
CA ARG A 15 -64.01 -47.87 16.21
C ARG A 15 -63.15 -47.88 17.49
N LEU A 16 -62.06 -48.64 17.47
CA LEU A 16 -60.94 -48.42 18.41
C LEU A 16 -59.76 -47.86 17.62
N LEU A 17 -59.56 -46.58 17.89
CA LEU A 17 -58.58 -45.64 17.37
C LEU A 17 -57.17 -46.24 17.40
N ARG A 18 -56.66 -46.66 16.23
CA ARG A 18 -55.20 -46.79 16.03
C ARG A 18 -54.64 -45.38 15.84
N SER A 19 -53.78 -44.98 16.75
CA SER A 19 -52.98 -43.75 16.64
C SER A 19 -52.16 -43.79 15.34
N PRO A 20 -52.13 -42.71 14.54
CA PRO A 20 -51.06 -42.57 13.58
C PRO A 20 -49.83 -42.12 14.37
N HIS A 21 -48.88 -43.03 14.62
CA HIS A 21 -47.52 -42.59 14.89
C HIS A 21 -47.01 -41.92 13.62
N SER A 22 -47.17 -40.60 13.53
CA SER A 22 -46.51 -39.78 12.52
C SER A 22 -45.01 -39.97 12.71
N ARG A 23 -44.38 -40.74 11.82
CA ARG A 23 -42.92 -40.69 11.68
C ARG A 23 -42.59 -39.28 11.22
N VAL A 24 -42.17 -38.43 12.16
CA VAL A 24 -41.52 -37.17 11.84
C VAL A 24 -40.21 -37.53 11.15
N VAL A 25 -40.22 -37.51 9.82
CA VAL A 25 -38.99 -37.56 9.04
C VAL A 25 -38.31 -36.22 9.25
N ILE A 26 -37.38 -36.16 10.21
CA ILE A 26 -36.51 -35.01 10.38
C ILE A 26 -35.59 -34.97 9.15
N SER A 27 -36.00 -34.22 8.14
CA SER A 27 -35.13 -33.85 7.03
C SER A 27 -33.94 -33.09 7.61
N ARG A 28 -32.80 -33.75 7.77
CA ARG A 28 -31.53 -33.09 8.03
C ARG A 28 -31.23 -32.21 6.82
N ARG A 29 -31.62 -30.94 6.87
CA ARG A 29 -31.06 -29.94 5.94
C ARG A 29 -29.59 -29.84 6.31
N ALA A 30 -28.74 -30.48 5.53
CA ALA A 30 -27.32 -30.14 5.54
C ALA A 30 -27.24 -28.67 5.13
N VAL A 31 -26.89 -27.80 6.08
CA VAL A 31 -26.43 -26.45 5.77
C VAL A 31 -25.07 -26.63 5.10
N SER A 32 -25.10 -26.83 3.78
CA SER A 32 -23.91 -26.73 2.97
C SER A 32 -23.60 -25.25 2.89
N THR A 33 -22.59 -24.81 3.64
CA THR A 33 -21.90 -23.56 3.36
C THR A 33 -21.15 -23.79 2.04
N GLY A 34 -21.88 -23.77 0.93
CA GLY A 34 -21.27 -23.66 -0.38
C GLY A 34 -20.57 -22.31 -0.38
N SER A 35 -19.26 -22.31 -0.16
CA SER A 35 -18.44 -21.18 -0.52
C SER A 35 -18.70 -20.96 -2.00
N GLN A 36 -19.57 -20.00 -2.34
CA GLN A 36 -19.61 -19.49 -3.69
C GLN A 36 -18.20 -18.93 -3.93
N GLN A 37 -17.34 -19.76 -4.54
CA GLN A 37 -16.15 -19.30 -5.21
C GLN A 37 -16.67 -18.38 -6.30
N THR A 38 -16.83 -17.10 -5.94
CA THR A 38 -16.99 -16.05 -6.92
C THR A 38 -15.77 -16.18 -7.82
N SER A 39 -15.99 -16.64 -9.05
CA SER A 39 -15.01 -16.57 -10.13
C SER A 39 -14.80 -15.09 -10.47
N ARG A 40 -14.22 -14.34 -9.53
CA ARG A 40 -13.64 -13.04 -9.77
C ARG A 40 -12.39 -13.32 -10.58
N SER A 41 -12.50 -13.09 -11.89
CA SER A 41 -11.51 -13.39 -12.93
C SER A 41 -10.06 -13.40 -12.41
N SER A 42 -9.48 -14.60 -12.26
CA SER A 42 -8.07 -14.77 -11.87
C SER A 42 -7.13 -13.96 -12.75
N ALA A 43 -7.50 -13.72 -14.01
CA ALA A 43 -6.74 -12.85 -14.92
C ALA A 43 -6.62 -11.40 -14.43
N LYS A 44 -7.68 -10.80 -13.85
CA LYS A 44 -7.60 -9.44 -13.28
C LYS A 44 -6.76 -9.43 -12.01
N THR A 45 -6.88 -10.46 -11.18
CA THR A 45 -6.04 -10.60 -9.98
C THR A 45 -4.56 -10.71 -10.34
N VAL A 46 -4.23 -11.54 -11.33
CA VAL A 46 -2.86 -11.68 -11.85
C VAL A 46 -2.38 -10.35 -12.46
N ALA A 47 -3.22 -9.66 -13.24
CA ALA A 47 -2.86 -8.36 -13.81
C ALA A 47 -2.57 -7.31 -12.72
N TYR A 48 -3.44 -7.15 -11.74
CA TYR A 48 -3.21 -6.22 -10.62
C TYR A 48 -2.02 -6.62 -9.76
N ALA A 49 -1.82 -7.91 -9.52
CA ALA A 49 -0.66 -8.41 -8.78
C ALA A 49 0.65 -8.13 -9.54
N SER A 50 0.67 -8.34 -10.86
CA SER A 50 1.85 -8.01 -11.69
C SER A 50 2.13 -6.51 -11.70
N LEU A 51 1.09 -5.67 -11.83
CA LEU A 51 1.25 -4.22 -11.80
C LEU A 51 1.81 -3.75 -10.46
N PHE A 52 1.28 -4.30 -9.36
CA PHE A 52 1.75 -3.98 -8.02
C PHE A 52 3.21 -4.42 -7.82
N ALA A 53 3.57 -5.63 -8.23
CA ALA A 53 4.93 -6.15 -8.12
C ALA A 53 5.92 -5.30 -8.93
N VAL A 54 5.59 -4.97 -10.19
CA VAL A 54 6.42 -4.11 -11.04
C VAL A 54 6.54 -2.70 -10.46
N SER A 55 5.43 -2.09 -10.04
CA SER A 55 5.43 -0.76 -9.44
C SER A 55 6.27 -0.71 -8.17
N THR A 56 6.17 -1.73 -7.32
CA THR A 56 6.94 -1.81 -6.06
C THR A 56 8.42 -2.01 -6.35
N GLY A 57 8.78 -2.87 -7.32
CA GLY A 57 10.17 -3.07 -7.74
C GLY A 57 10.78 -1.80 -8.32
N LEU A 58 10.07 -1.11 -9.22
CA LEU A 58 10.52 0.16 -9.78
C LEU A 58 10.65 1.25 -8.72
N PHE A 59 9.68 1.33 -7.79
CA PHE A 59 9.75 2.26 -6.67
C PHE A 59 10.94 1.97 -5.76
N ALA A 60 11.21 0.71 -5.44
CA ALA A 60 12.38 0.33 -4.63
C ALA A 60 13.70 0.69 -5.33
N ILE A 61 13.80 0.44 -6.63
CA ILE A 61 14.99 0.83 -7.43
C ILE A 61 15.17 2.35 -7.39
N TYR A 62 14.10 3.13 -7.59
CA TYR A 62 14.15 4.59 -7.49
C TYR A 62 14.51 5.06 -6.07
N TYR A 63 13.90 4.46 -5.05
CA TYR A 63 14.04 4.89 -3.66
C TYR A 63 15.45 4.62 -3.11
N PHE A 64 16.09 3.52 -3.50
CA PHE A 64 17.43 3.15 -3.06
C PHE A 64 18.55 3.58 -4.02
N ASP A 65 18.24 4.31 -5.09
CA ASP A 65 19.22 4.79 -6.05
C ASP A 65 19.16 6.32 -6.17
N CYS A 66 19.81 7.02 -5.23
CA CYS A 66 20.08 8.47 -5.33
C CYS A 66 20.83 8.86 -6.61
N ARG A 67 21.61 7.93 -7.17
CA ARG A 67 22.43 8.15 -8.38
C ARG A 67 21.66 7.79 -9.65
N ALA A 68 20.36 7.48 -9.54
CA ALA A 68 19.57 6.99 -10.65
C ALA A 68 19.68 7.95 -11.83
N ALA A 69 20.06 7.37 -12.97
CA ALA A 69 20.14 8.06 -14.26
C ALA A 69 18.84 8.82 -14.59
N ILE A 70 17.72 8.37 -14.05
CA ILE A 70 16.40 9.00 -14.19
C ILE A 70 16.39 10.45 -13.72
N HIS A 71 17.09 10.81 -12.63
CA HIS A 71 17.12 12.21 -12.18
C HIS A 71 17.81 13.09 -13.21
N LYS A 72 18.99 12.66 -13.67
CA LYS A 72 19.80 13.41 -14.62
C LYS A 72 19.16 13.53 -16.01
N TYR A 73 18.58 12.45 -16.52
CA TYR A 73 18.12 12.38 -17.91
C TYR A 73 16.61 12.58 -18.08
N VAL A 74 15.81 12.45 -17.03
CA VAL A 74 14.34 12.55 -17.12
C VAL A 74 13.80 13.60 -16.16
N VAL A 75 13.97 13.44 -14.85
CA VAL A 75 13.32 14.30 -13.85
C VAL A 75 13.80 15.75 -13.96
N THR A 76 15.11 15.99 -13.96
CA THR A 76 15.66 17.35 -14.02
C THR A 76 15.34 18.06 -15.35
N PRO A 77 15.47 17.44 -16.54
CA PRO A 77 15.04 18.05 -17.79
C PRO A 77 13.55 18.37 -17.82
N VAL A 78 12.69 17.43 -17.41
CA VAL A 78 11.24 17.65 -17.36
C VAL A 78 10.92 18.82 -16.43
N LEU A 79 11.50 18.87 -15.24
CA LEU A 79 11.27 19.95 -14.27
C LEU A 79 11.68 21.31 -14.84
N ARG A 80 12.86 21.39 -15.49
CA ARG A 80 13.38 22.62 -16.11
C ARG A 80 12.52 23.15 -17.26
N HIS A 81 11.88 22.26 -18.01
CA HIS A 81 11.06 22.64 -19.15
C HIS A 81 9.59 22.90 -18.78
N THR A 82 9.13 22.46 -17.61
CA THR A 82 7.72 22.53 -17.21
C THR A 82 7.42 23.49 -16.08
N LEU A 83 8.37 23.70 -15.15
CA LEU A 83 8.18 24.55 -13.98
C LEU A 83 9.10 25.76 -14.01
N ASP A 84 8.66 26.85 -13.40
CA ASP A 84 9.57 27.94 -13.06
C ASP A 84 10.58 27.47 -11.99
N PRO A 85 11.76 28.11 -11.91
CA PRO A 85 12.81 27.68 -10.99
C PRO A 85 12.39 27.64 -9.51
N GLU A 86 11.51 28.56 -9.09
CA GLU A 86 11.05 28.62 -7.71
C GLU A 86 10.01 27.55 -7.41
N ALA A 87 9.06 27.29 -8.31
CA ALA A 87 8.13 26.16 -8.16
C ALA A 87 8.87 24.82 -8.16
N GLY A 88 9.87 24.66 -9.04
CA GLY A 88 10.73 23.48 -9.05
C GLY A 88 11.47 23.28 -7.73
N HIS A 89 12.01 24.36 -7.17
CA HIS A 89 12.66 24.34 -5.86
C HIS A 89 11.70 23.98 -4.72
N LYS A 90 10.51 24.62 -4.66
CA LYS A 90 9.47 24.31 -3.66
C LYS A 90 9.01 22.85 -3.74
N LEU A 91 8.86 22.32 -4.96
CA LEU A 91 8.53 20.91 -5.17
C LEU A 91 9.65 20.01 -4.64
N ALA A 92 10.92 20.32 -4.91
CA ALA A 92 12.04 19.54 -4.41
C ALA A 92 12.07 19.50 -2.87
N VAL A 93 11.93 20.65 -2.21
CA VAL A 93 11.86 20.74 -0.73
C VAL A 93 10.69 19.90 -0.21
N ARG A 94 9.52 19.98 -0.83
CA ARG A 94 8.33 19.20 -0.43
C ARG A 94 8.51 17.69 -0.60
N VAL A 95 9.17 17.26 -1.67
CA VAL A 95 9.46 15.84 -1.89
C VAL A 95 10.46 15.34 -0.85
N LEU A 96 11.50 16.12 -0.57
CA LEU A 96 12.49 15.80 0.46
C LEU A 96 11.86 15.74 1.86
N SER A 97 11.03 16.72 2.22
CA SER A 97 10.34 16.75 3.52
C SER A 97 9.31 15.63 3.68
N SER A 98 8.73 15.14 2.57
CA SER A 98 7.80 14.02 2.60
C SER A 98 8.48 12.65 2.82
N GLY A 99 9.81 12.57 2.73
CA GLY A 99 10.56 11.31 2.83
C GLY A 99 10.41 10.40 1.60
N LEU A 100 9.79 10.87 0.52
CA LEU A 100 9.67 10.16 -0.77
C LEU A 100 10.83 10.44 -1.73
N ALA A 101 11.78 11.29 -1.32
CA ALA A 101 13.03 11.44 -2.04
C ALA A 101 13.85 10.13 -2.00
N PRO A 102 14.69 9.87 -3.01
CA PRO A 102 15.65 8.79 -2.94
C PRO A 102 16.54 8.89 -1.71
N ARG A 103 17.05 7.75 -1.27
CA ARG A 103 18.01 7.62 -0.18
C ARG A 103 19.28 6.98 -0.69
N ASP A 104 20.43 7.47 -0.24
CA ASP A 104 21.71 6.84 -0.50
C ASP A 104 21.93 5.74 0.57
N PRO A 105 21.91 4.46 0.18
CA PRO A 105 22.14 3.37 1.12
C PRO A 105 23.63 3.11 1.36
N LEU A 106 24.53 3.71 0.56
CA LEU A 106 25.96 3.43 0.63
C LEU A 106 26.61 4.20 1.77
N SER A 107 27.57 3.56 2.42
CA SER A 107 28.45 4.24 3.38
C SER A 107 29.57 4.95 2.63
N ASP A 108 29.96 6.12 3.12
CA ASP A 108 31.11 6.85 2.61
C ASP A 108 32.41 6.06 2.79
N ASP A 109 33.38 6.28 1.89
CA ASP A 109 34.71 5.70 2.01
C ASP A 109 35.48 6.36 3.17
N GLU A 110 36.19 5.55 3.96
CA GLU A 110 37.03 6.00 5.07
C GLU A 110 38.04 7.08 4.68
N VAL A 111 38.51 7.09 3.41
CA VAL A 111 39.42 8.13 2.89
C VAL A 111 38.80 9.53 2.86
N LEU A 112 37.47 9.63 2.86
CA LEU A 112 36.73 10.89 2.84
C LEU A 112 36.50 11.46 4.25
N LYS A 113 36.85 10.73 5.32
CA LYS A 113 36.69 11.25 6.67
C LYS A 113 37.47 12.54 6.86
N THR A 114 36.79 13.56 7.38
CA THR A 114 37.38 14.89 7.59
C THR A 114 36.96 15.42 8.95
N GLU A 115 37.86 16.16 9.62
CA GLU A 115 37.51 16.90 10.83
C GLU A 115 37.09 18.33 10.49
N LEU A 116 35.93 18.73 10.99
CA LEU A 116 35.41 20.09 10.86
C LEU A 116 34.75 20.52 12.17
N TRP A 117 35.08 21.72 12.66
CA TRP A 117 34.57 22.27 13.93
C TRP A 117 34.77 21.37 15.16
N GLY A 118 35.80 20.50 15.15
CA GLY A 118 36.06 19.54 16.22
C GLY A 118 35.22 18.26 16.14
N GLU A 119 34.39 18.12 15.11
CA GLU A 119 33.60 16.92 14.84
C GLU A 119 34.18 16.14 13.64
N THR A 120 34.10 14.81 13.70
CA THR A 120 34.50 13.94 12.59
C THR A 120 33.31 13.70 11.66
N LEU A 121 33.41 14.17 10.42
CA LEU A 121 32.42 13.97 9.36
C LEU A 121 32.77 12.73 8.51
N SER A 122 31.75 12.06 7.99
CA SER A 122 31.93 10.89 7.11
C SER A 122 32.52 11.26 5.75
N SER A 123 32.17 12.43 5.23
CA SER A 123 32.61 12.99 3.96
C SER A 123 32.73 14.52 4.07
N PRO A 124 33.61 15.18 3.29
CA PRO A 124 33.71 16.64 3.31
C PRO A 124 32.53 17.33 2.59
N VAL A 125 31.67 16.55 1.90
CA VAL A 125 30.60 17.07 1.07
C VAL A 125 29.38 17.43 1.92
N GLY A 126 28.93 18.67 1.79
CA GLY A 126 27.70 19.15 2.42
C GLY A 126 26.94 20.13 1.55
N LEU A 127 25.77 20.52 2.04
CA LEU A 127 24.85 21.41 1.34
C LEU A 127 24.92 22.83 1.93
N ALA A 128 25.19 23.81 1.07
CA ALA A 128 25.27 25.22 1.45
C ALA A 128 23.90 25.83 1.78
N ALA A 129 23.92 26.96 2.49
CA ALA A 129 22.72 27.74 2.79
C ALA A 129 21.97 28.19 1.52
N GLY A 130 20.69 28.52 1.73
CA GLY A 130 19.80 29.04 0.69
C GLY A 130 18.94 27.96 0.03
N PHE A 131 19.30 26.67 0.18
CA PHE A 131 18.45 25.56 -0.25
C PHE A 131 17.27 25.36 0.73
N ASP A 132 17.53 24.98 1.97
CA ASP A 132 16.48 24.83 2.98
C ASP A 132 16.45 26.04 3.91
N LYS A 133 15.63 27.04 3.56
CA LYS A 133 15.52 28.30 4.31
C LYS A 133 14.76 28.17 5.62
N HIS A 134 13.94 27.14 5.74
CA HIS A 134 12.97 26.97 6.83
C HIS A 134 13.21 25.70 7.65
N GLY A 135 14.20 24.88 7.28
CA GLY A 135 14.52 23.63 7.96
C GLY A 135 13.47 22.55 7.71
N GLU A 136 12.78 22.58 6.57
CA GLU A 136 11.68 21.67 6.27
C GLU A 136 12.14 20.28 5.81
N ALA A 137 13.34 20.17 5.27
CA ALA A 137 13.80 19.00 4.51
C ALA A 137 15.10 18.37 5.06
N ILE A 138 15.48 18.69 6.30
CA ILE A 138 16.74 18.29 6.93
C ILE A 138 17.02 16.79 6.79
N ASP A 139 16.10 15.94 7.23
CA ASP A 139 16.27 14.48 7.17
C ASP A 139 16.37 13.98 5.72
N GLY A 140 15.55 14.56 4.82
CA GLY A 140 15.59 14.26 3.40
C GLY A 140 16.96 14.58 2.79
N LEU A 141 17.56 15.70 3.19
CA LEU A 141 18.88 16.11 2.72
C LEU A 141 20.00 15.19 3.24
N PHE A 142 19.98 14.80 4.51
CA PHE A 142 20.92 13.81 5.03
C PHE A 142 20.74 12.44 4.36
N ASN A 143 19.50 12.04 4.06
CA ASN A 143 19.22 10.81 3.33
C ASN A 143 19.79 10.80 1.90
N LEU A 144 20.06 11.95 1.29
CA LEU A 144 20.73 12.03 -0.01
C LEU A 144 22.25 11.76 0.06
N GLY A 145 22.83 11.68 1.26
CA GLY A 145 24.26 11.42 1.47
C GLY A 145 25.11 12.64 1.82
N PHE A 146 24.51 13.80 2.14
CA PHE A 146 25.27 14.94 2.63
C PHE A 146 25.71 14.73 4.08
N SER A 147 26.98 15.00 4.42
CA SER A 147 27.47 14.86 5.80
C SER A 147 27.14 16.07 6.68
N TRP A 148 26.88 17.23 6.07
CA TRP A 148 26.44 18.45 6.77
C TRP A 148 25.52 19.28 5.89
N VAL A 149 24.63 20.05 6.52
CA VAL A 149 23.64 20.90 5.84
C VAL A 149 23.57 22.24 6.56
N GLU A 150 23.71 23.34 5.82
CA GLU A 150 23.56 24.69 6.34
C GLU A 150 22.13 25.21 6.07
N ILE A 151 21.37 25.47 7.13
CA ILE A 151 19.99 25.96 7.06
C ILE A 151 19.99 27.48 6.95
N GLY A 152 19.04 28.02 6.17
CA GLY A 152 18.79 29.46 6.09
C GLY A 152 19.00 30.03 4.69
N SER A 153 19.26 31.32 4.53
CA SER A 153 19.47 32.34 5.57
C SER A 153 18.17 32.70 6.31
N VAL A 154 18.22 32.72 7.64
CA VAL A 154 17.10 33.14 8.51
C VAL A 154 17.27 34.59 8.92
N THR A 155 16.20 35.39 8.82
CA THR A 155 16.14 36.76 9.32
C THR A 155 15.35 36.82 10.63
N PRO A 156 15.67 37.73 11.58
CA PRO A 156 14.95 37.81 12.87
C PRO A 156 13.44 38.07 12.74
N LYS A 157 13.00 38.70 11.65
CA LYS A 157 11.59 38.93 11.32
C LYS A 157 11.27 38.27 9.98
N PRO A 158 10.06 37.71 9.78
CA PRO A 158 9.62 37.19 8.49
C PRO A 158 9.74 38.26 7.39
N GLN A 159 10.30 37.88 6.24
CA GLN A 159 10.41 38.75 5.06
C GLN A 159 9.64 38.12 3.91
N VAL A 160 8.76 38.91 3.28
CA VAL A 160 8.18 38.55 1.98
C VAL A 160 9.12 39.03 0.88
N ARG A 161 9.28 38.20 -0.16
CA ARG A 161 9.94 38.66 -1.37
C ARG A 161 9.00 39.65 -2.08
N PRO A 162 9.49 40.83 -2.49
CA PRO A 162 8.71 41.76 -3.31
C PRO A 162 8.35 41.15 -4.68
#